data_AF-A0A1I7J434-F1
#
_entry.id   AF-A0A1I7J434-F1
#
_cell.length_a   1.000
_cell.length_b   1.000
_cell.length_c   1.000
_cell.angle_alpha   90.00
_cell.angle_beta   90.00
_cell.angle_gamma   90.00
#
_symmetry.space_group_name_H-M   'P 1'
#
loop_
_entity.id
_entity.type
_entity.pdbx_description
1 polymer ?
#
loop_
_entity_poly.entity_id
_entity_poly.type
_entity_poly.pdbx_seq_one_letter_code
_entity_poly.pdbx_strand_id
1 'polypeptide(L)' 'MDKWFAKTIIKTGIEGLIGESGVVREVDGIKAAKIHGDLYSFAESVPFEDGTPFVVKGVDGGTIIPEFKNQNN' A
#
# COMPACT_ATOMS: atom_id res chain seq x y z
N MET A 1 -36.31 3.32 -1.84
CA MET A 1 -35.33 2.91 -2.86
C MET A 1 -34.70 4.22 -3.32
N ASP A 2 -33.41 4.49 -3.16
CA ASP A 2 -32.23 3.66 -3.41
C ASP A 2 -31.12 3.85 -2.37
N LYS A 3 -30.60 2.70 -1.96
CA LYS A 3 -29.40 2.48 -1.16
C LYS A 3 -28.26 2.22 -2.16
N TRP A 4 -27.05 2.72 -1.90
CA TRP A 4 -25.75 2.27 -2.47
C TRP A 4 -25.09 3.06 -3.62
N PHE A 5 -24.48 4.21 -3.35
CA PHE A 5 -23.36 4.70 -4.21
C PHE A 5 -22.12 5.17 -3.45
N ALA A 6 -22.00 4.86 -2.15
CA ALA A 6 -20.89 5.35 -1.31
C ALA A 6 -19.82 4.29 -0.95
N LYS A 7 -19.75 3.15 -1.66
CA LYS A 7 -18.74 2.11 -1.37
C LYS A 7 -17.84 1.71 -2.53
N THR A 8 -18.03 2.26 -3.73
CA THR A 8 -17.28 1.80 -4.91
C THR A 8 -15.96 2.54 -5.12
N ILE A 9 -15.82 3.79 -4.67
CA ILE A 9 -14.66 4.62 -5.04
C ILE A 9 -13.39 4.24 -4.24
N ILE A 10 -13.53 3.78 -3.00
CA ILE A 10 -12.37 3.50 -2.15
C ILE A 10 -11.67 2.19 -2.56
N LYS A 11 -12.39 1.24 -3.17
CA LYS A 11 -11.82 -0.07 -3.54
C LYS A 11 -10.98 0.01 -4.84
N THR A 12 -11.48 0.75 -5.83
CA THR A 12 -10.87 0.81 -7.17
C THR A 12 -9.52 1.56 -7.20
N GLY A 13 -9.32 2.56 -6.32
CA GLY A 13 -8.07 3.35 -6.33
C GLY A 13 -6.84 2.58 -5.86
N ILE A 14 -6.99 1.69 -4.88
CA ILE A 14 -5.88 0.97 -4.25
C ILE A 14 -5.46 -0.24 -5.08
N GLU A 15 -6.40 -0.92 -5.73
CA GLU A 15 -6.11 -2.02 -6.66
C GLU A 15 -5.28 -1.55 -7.87
N GLY A 16 -5.44 -0.29 -8.28
CA GLY A 16 -4.60 0.35 -9.31
C GLY A 16 -3.15 0.60 -8.88
N LEU A 17 -2.82 0.41 -7.60
CA LEU A 17 -1.45 0.53 -7.10
C LEU A 17 -0.67 -0.78 -7.27
N ILE A 18 -1.30 -1.89 -7.69
CA ILE A 18 -0.60 -3.16 -7.89
C ILE A 18 0.42 -3.01 -9.02
N GLY A 19 1.68 -3.37 -8.74
CA GLY A 19 2.83 -3.16 -9.62
C GLY A 19 3.53 -1.82 -9.41
N GLU A 20 2.92 -0.88 -8.69
CA GLU A 20 3.56 0.40 -8.39
C GLU A 20 4.65 0.23 -7.32
N SER A 21 5.64 1.11 -7.38
CA SER A 21 6.72 1.16 -6.40
C SER A 21 6.49 2.28 -5.40
N GLY A 22 6.81 2.00 -4.14
CA GLY A 22 6.65 2.93 -3.05
C GLY A 22 7.85 2.89 -2.12
N VAL A 23 7.80 3.73 -1.09
CA VAL A 23 8.78 3.77 -0.02
C VAL A 23 8.07 3.68 1.33
N VAL A 24 8.56 2.84 2.22
CA VAL A 24 8.04 2.81 3.58
C VAL A 24 8.40 4.10 4.28
N ARG A 25 7.44 4.69 4.97
CA ARG A 25 7.64 5.90 5.74
C ARG A 25 7.03 5.76 7.11
N GLU A 26 7.79 6.09 8.14
CA GLU A 26 7.31 6.13 9.51
C GLU A 26 6.79 7.54 9.83
N VAL A 27 5.53 7.63 10.24
CA VAL A 27 4.89 8.88 10.66
C VAL A 27 4.30 8.62 12.04
N ASP A 28 4.75 9.38 13.04
CA ASP A 28 4.33 9.23 14.44
C ASP A 28 4.51 7.80 15.00
N GLY A 29 5.56 7.09 14.57
CA GLY A 29 5.84 5.71 14.98
C GLY A 29 4.98 4.65 14.28
N ILE A 30 4.12 5.05 13.36
CA ILE A 30 3.30 4.16 12.53
C ILE A 30 3.92 4.06 11.14
N LYS A 31 4.16 2.83 10.68
CA LYS A 31 4.70 2.60 9.34
C LYS A 31 3.58 2.66 8.31
N ALA A 32 3.76 3.51 7.30
CA ALA A 32 2.85 3.69 6.18
C ALA A 32 3.59 3.55 4.85
N ALA A 33 2.89 3.10 3.83
CA ALA A 33 3.38 2.92 2.48
C ALA A 33 3.19 4.24 1.73
N LYS A 34 4.29 4.92 1.39
CA LYS A 34 4.23 6.15 0.59
C LYS A 34 4.33 5.82 -0.90
N ILE A 35 3.25 6.06 -1.65
CA ILE A 35 3.15 5.77 -3.09
C ILE A 35 2.59 7.02 -3.78
N HIS A 36 3.26 7.52 -4.84
CA HIS A 36 2.88 8.77 -5.55
C HIS A 36 2.73 10.04 -4.68
N GLY A 37 3.17 10.00 -3.43
CA GLY A 37 3.01 11.10 -2.46
C GLY A 37 1.92 10.85 -1.42
N ASP A 38 1.02 9.91 -1.67
CA ASP A 38 -0.03 9.48 -0.75
C ASP A 38 0.48 8.40 0.22
N LEU A 39 -0.12 8.35 1.41
CA LEU A 39 0.18 7.37 2.45
C LEU A 39 -0.92 6.33 2.55
N TYR A 40 -0.53 5.06 2.52
CA TYR A 40 -1.42 3.92 2.59
C TYR A 40 -1.04 3.00 3.75
N SER A 41 -2.03 2.35 4.34
CA SER A 41 -1.77 1.28 5.30
C SER A 41 -1.38 0.00 4.56
N PHE A 42 -0.36 -0.69 5.07
CA PHE A 42 0.12 -1.95 4.50
C PHE A 42 0.22 -3.02 5.59
N ALA A 43 0.31 -4.29 5.17
CA ALA A 43 0.39 -5.40 6.09
C ALA A 43 1.67 -5.31 6.94
N GLU A 44 1.50 -5.14 8.26
CA GLU A 44 2.58 -4.97 9.24
C GLU A 44 3.50 -6.20 9.39
N SER A 45 3.15 -7.32 8.74
CA SER A 45 3.87 -8.58 8.80
C SER A 45 5.27 -8.56 8.17
N VAL A 46 5.71 -7.42 7.62
CA VAL A 46 7.00 -7.30 6.93
C VAL A 46 7.86 -6.23 7.63
N PRO A 47 9.08 -6.57 8.09
CA PRO A 47 9.96 -5.64 8.80
C PRO A 47 10.63 -4.67 7.83
N PHE A 48 9.86 -3.81 7.18
CA PHE A 48 10.43 -2.71 6.41
C PHE A 48 10.91 -1.61 7.35
N GLU A 49 12.11 -1.08 7.08
CA GLU A 49 12.62 0.12 7.73
C GLU A 49 12.10 1.37 7.00
N ASP A 50 12.03 2.52 7.69
CA ASP A 50 11.77 3.81 7.04
C ASP A 50 12.76 4.04 5.89
N GLY A 51 12.25 4.52 4.76
CA GLY A 51 13.05 4.72 3.54
C GLY A 51 13.24 3.45 2.70
N THR A 52 12.74 2.28 3.13
CA THR A 52 12.88 1.05 2.35
C THR A 52 11.98 1.07 1.11
N PRO A 53 12.52 0.90 -0.11
CA PRO A 53 11.71 0.80 -1.30
C PRO A 53 11.04 -0.58 -1.38
N PHE A 54 9.77 -0.59 -1.81
CA PHE A 54 9.00 -1.82 -2.03
C PHE A 54 8.21 -1.72 -3.34
N VAL A 55 7.67 -2.84 -3.81
CA VAL A 55 6.70 -2.89 -4.91
C VAL A 55 5.40 -3.47 -4.38
N VAL A 56 4.27 -2.92 -4.78
CA VAL A 56 2.97 -3.47 -4.41
C VAL A 56 2.74 -4.75 -5.21
N LYS A 57 2.72 -5.90 -4.53
CA LYS A 57 2.42 -7.19 -5.15
C LYS A 57 0.92 -7.42 -5.31
N GLY A 58 0.14 -6.88 -4.37
CA GLY A 58 -1.29 -7.08 -4.32
C GLY A 58 -1.96 -6.18 -3.30
N VAL A 59 -3.29 -6.19 -3.29
CA VAL A 59 -4.11 -5.53 -2.28
C VAL A 59 -5.13 -6.54 -1.76
N ASP A 60 -5.21 -6.71 -0.45
CA ASP A 60 -6.16 -7.60 0.20
C ASP A 60 -7.06 -6.80 1.14
N GLY A 61 -8.36 -6.75 0.84
CA GLY A 61 -9.35 -6.08 1.69
C GLY A 61 -9.15 -4.57 1.92
N GLY A 62 -8.29 -3.91 1.13
CA GLY A 62 -7.91 -2.51 1.32
C GLY A 62 -6.54 -2.32 1.99
N THR A 63 -5.84 -3.42 2.29
CA THR A 63 -4.46 -3.41 2.81
C THR A 63 -3.51 -3.67 1.67
N ILE A 64 -2.50 -2.82 1.52
CA ILE A 64 -1.44 -3.03 0.53
C ILE A 64 -0.55 -4.20 0.97
N ILE A 65 -0.24 -5.10 0.04
CA ILE A 65 0.74 -6.17 0.21
C ILE A 65 2.03 -5.74 -0.50
N PRO A 66 2.96 -5.10 0.23
CA PRO A 66 4.29 -4.79 -0.28
C PRO A 66 5.16 -6.05 -0.40
N GLU A 67 5.91 -6.15 -1.48
CA GLU A 67 6.96 -7.13 -1.70
C GLU A 67 8.31 -6.42 -1.76
N PHE A 68 9.30 -6.98 -1.05
CA PHE A 68 10.67 -6.52 -1.15
C PHE A 68 11.14 -6.62 -2.60
N LYS A 69 11.63 -5.52 -3.14
CA LYS A 69 12.40 -5.56 -4.38
C LYS A 69 13.80 -6.11 -4.06
N ASN A 70 13.90 -7.41 -3.81
CA ASN A 70 15.18 -8.06 -3.60
C ASN A 70 15.92 -8.07 -4.95
N GLN A 71 16.93 -7.21 -5.10
CA GLN A 71 17.79 -7.16 -6.29
C GLN A 71 18.76 -8.35 -6.35
N ASN A 72 18.26 -9.57 -6.23
CA ASN A 72 19.05 -10.79 -6.43
C ASN A 72 18.34 -11.68 -7.46
N ASN A 73 18.45 -11.30 -8.74
CA ASN A 73 18.55 -12.26 -9.85
C ASN A 73 19.18 -11.59 -11.07
#